data_AF-A0A6P3V0C7-F1
#
_entry.id   AF-A0A6P3V0C7-F1
#
_cell.length_a   1.000
_cell.length_b   1.000
_cell.length_c   1.000
_cell.angle_alpha   90.00
_cell.angle_beta   90.00
_cell.angle_gamma   90.00
#
_symmetry.space_group_name_H-M   'P 1'
#
loop_
_entity.id
_entity.type
_entity.pdbx_description
1 polymer ?
#
loop_
_entity_poly.entity_id
_entity_poly.type
_entity_poly.pdbx_seq_one_letter_code
_entity_poly.pdbx_strand_id
1 'polypeptide(L)'
;MSDHWEEVGWDKEALTHANVTLKWYLDGQVAMLEQTPGHRNHHPSRRATFLVPMYGGIWIMCVSLTEEEIRLLGQVGFPQGRCINYLTPDEVHEEIRAAWQNRMQNLSISCSLVCLIILGTAVLIGFFGLCRHQISAVLVTGVMYLLAATFALFTLTIIHFKRAQDRGTRLPDGPEDGVIGGPVPRNVLKARRFTSSWSMDFGWGGVTLCALASVAWILLSKIMRFSPIAAMIA
;
A
#
# COMPACT_ATOMS: atom_id res chain seq x y z
N MET A 1 -4.02 8.67 -4.20
CA MET A 1 -3.68 7.34 -3.63
C MET A 1 -3.19 6.49 -4.80
N SER A 2 -2.08 5.77 -4.62
CA SER A 2 -1.42 5.00 -5.69
C SER A 2 -1.78 3.52 -5.57
N ASP A 3 -1.69 2.79 -6.68
CA ASP A 3 -1.88 1.34 -6.74
C ASP A 3 -0.58 0.56 -6.49
N HIS A 4 0.54 1.26 -6.23
CA HIS A 4 1.86 0.68 -5.96
C HIS A 4 2.26 0.89 -4.51
N TRP A 5 1.58 0.18 -3.62
CA TRP A 5 1.81 0.23 -2.17
C TRP A 5 2.63 -0.94 -1.68
N GLU A 6 2.48 -2.08 -2.33
CA GLU A 6 3.15 -3.33 -2.04
C GLU A 6 3.40 -4.14 -3.29
N GLU A 7 4.43 -4.97 -3.21
CA GLU A 7 4.79 -5.95 -4.23
C GLU A 7 4.88 -7.31 -3.57
N VAL A 8 4.16 -8.27 -4.14
CA VAL A 8 4.14 -9.68 -3.75
C VAL A 8 5.06 -10.42 -4.70
N GLY A 9 6.05 -11.09 -4.13
CA GLY A 9 6.97 -11.96 -4.84
C GLY A 9 7.06 -13.34 -4.20
N TRP A 10 7.74 -14.24 -4.89
CA TRP A 10 7.92 -15.63 -4.44
C TRP A 10 9.39 -15.95 -4.25
N ASP A 11 9.71 -16.50 -3.08
CA ASP A 11 11.06 -16.94 -2.75
C ASP A 11 11.34 -18.32 -3.35
N LYS A 12 12.23 -18.35 -4.35
CA LYS A 12 12.61 -19.58 -5.07
C LYS A 12 13.19 -20.63 -4.13
N GLU A 13 14.05 -20.23 -3.19
CA GLU A 13 14.72 -21.16 -2.28
C GLU A 13 13.70 -21.76 -1.32
N ALA A 14 12.86 -20.94 -0.70
CA ALA A 14 11.81 -21.42 0.19
C ALA A 14 10.79 -22.32 -0.54
N LEU A 15 10.51 -22.07 -1.83
CA LEU A 15 9.65 -22.92 -2.65
C LEU A 15 10.26 -24.29 -2.95
N THR A 16 11.58 -24.40 -3.12
CA THR A 16 12.24 -25.71 -3.31
C THR A 16 12.09 -26.61 -2.07
N HIS A 17 12.03 -26.02 -0.88
CA HIS A 17 11.79 -26.74 0.38
C HIS A 17 10.31 -27.10 0.61
N ALA A 18 9.39 -26.65 -0.26
CA ALA A 18 7.97 -26.88 -0.10
C ALA A 18 7.48 -28.22 -0.70
N ASN A 19 8.37 -29.13 -1.12
CA ASN A 19 8.02 -30.46 -1.67
C ASN A 19 6.94 -30.42 -2.78
N VAL A 20 6.98 -29.39 -3.63
CA VAL A 20 6.06 -29.24 -4.77
C VAL A 20 6.83 -29.26 -6.09
N THR A 21 6.24 -29.87 -7.11
CA THR A 21 6.78 -29.83 -8.48
C THR A 21 6.38 -28.51 -9.13
N LEU A 22 7.36 -27.66 -9.40
CA LEU A 22 7.16 -26.33 -9.96
C LEU A 22 7.81 -26.25 -11.34
N LYS A 23 7.06 -25.72 -12.30
CA LYS A 23 7.61 -25.34 -13.61
C LYS A 23 7.68 -23.82 -13.70
N TRP A 24 8.90 -23.31 -13.89
CA TRP A 24 9.16 -21.87 -13.96
C TRP A 24 9.01 -21.34 -15.38
N TYR A 25 8.44 -20.16 -15.50
CA TYR A 25 8.25 -19.39 -16.74
C TYR A 25 8.77 -17.97 -16.55
N LEU A 26 9.02 -17.27 -17.66
CA LEU A 26 9.47 -15.85 -17.68
C LEU A 26 10.70 -15.63 -16.79
N ASP A 27 11.78 -16.36 -17.06
CA ASP A 27 13.04 -16.33 -16.30
C ASP A 27 12.88 -16.57 -14.78
N GLY A 28 11.85 -17.35 -14.45
CA GLY A 28 11.49 -17.72 -13.10
C GLY A 28 10.83 -16.58 -12.30
N GLN A 29 10.17 -15.66 -12.98
CA GLN A 29 9.24 -14.73 -12.32
C GLN A 29 7.92 -15.43 -11.97
N VAL A 30 7.46 -16.36 -12.82
CA VAL A 30 6.19 -17.07 -12.65
C VAL A 30 6.47 -18.56 -12.43
N ALA A 31 5.82 -19.16 -11.45
CA ALA A 31 5.86 -20.60 -11.24
C ALA A 31 4.48 -21.21 -11.46
N MET A 32 4.42 -22.35 -12.15
CA MET A 32 3.21 -23.15 -12.29
C MET A 32 3.35 -24.39 -11.42
N LEU A 33 2.36 -24.69 -10.58
CA LEU A 33 2.30 -25.95 -9.88
C LEU A 33 1.88 -27.05 -10.86
N GLU A 34 2.74 -28.05 -11.03
CA GLU A 34 2.38 -29.28 -11.71
C GLU A 34 1.62 -30.19 -10.75
N GLN A 35 0.43 -30.64 -11.15
CA GLN A 35 -0.33 -31.59 -10.35
C GLN A 35 0.34 -32.96 -10.41
N THR A 36 0.67 -33.52 -9.25
CA THR A 36 1.20 -34.87 -9.14
C THR A 36 0.15 -35.87 -9.67
N PRO A 37 0.49 -36.77 -10.61
CA PRO A 37 -0.48 -37.63 -11.31
C PRO A 37 -1.21 -38.67 -10.42
N GLY A 38 -0.98 -38.69 -9.11
CA GLY A 38 -1.53 -39.65 -8.15
C GLY A 38 -2.92 -39.32 -7.59
N HIS A 39 -3.41 -38.08 -7.69
CA HIS A 39 -4.76 -37.69 -7.25
C HIS A 39 -5.69 -37.45 -8.46
N ARG A 40 -5.91 -38.51 -9.25
CA ARG A 40 -6.97 -38.57 -10.26
C ARG A 40 -8.35 -38.70 -9.59
N ASN A 41 -8.82 -37.64 -8.95
CA ASN A 41 -10.25 -37.47 -8.76
C ASN A 41 -10.80 -36.75 -9.99
N HIS A 42 -11.71 -37.45 -10.66
CA HIS A 42 -12.34 -37.13 -11.93
C HIS A 42 -13.21 -35.86 -11.80
N HIS A 43 -12.59 -34.67 -11.88
CA HIS A 43 -13.29 -33.40 -12.07
C HIS A 43 -12.75 -32.68 -13.31
N PRO A 44 -13.57 -32.37 -14.34
CA PRO A 44 -13.07 -32.04 -15.68
C PRO A 44 -12.54 -30.59 -15.84
N SER A 45 -12.28 -29.86 -14.76
CA SER A 45 -12.07 -28.40 -14.82
C SER A 45 -11.12 -27.85 -13.74
N ARG A 46 -10.11 -28.60 -13.29
CA ARG A 46 -9.07 -28.01 -12.44
C ARG A 46 -8.06 -27.26 -13.30
N ARG A 47 -8.21 -25.92 -13.35
CA ARG A 47 -7.28 -24.99 -13.99
C ARG A 47 -5.88 -25.14 -13.37
N ALA A 48 -4.83 -24.92 -14.16
CA ALA A 48 -3.46 -24.93 -13.65
C ALA A 48 -3.30 -23.80 -12.62
N THR A 49 -2.53 -24.06 -11.55
CA THR A 49 -2.29 -23.06 -10.50
C THR A 49 -0.97 -22.35 -10.77
N PHE A 50 -1.00 -21.02 -10.76
CA PHE A 50 0.14 -20.15 -11.04
C PHE A 50 0.47 -19.30 -9.82
N LEU A 51 1.75 -19.21 -9.50
CA LEU A 51 2.36 -18.28 -8.56
C LEU A 51 2.92 -17.12 -9.38
N VAL A 52 2.34 -15.94 -9.21
CA VAL A 52 2.69 -14.77 -10.00
C VAL A 52 3.15 -13.62 -9.11
N PRO A 53 4.05 -12.76 -9.60
CA PRO A 53 4.32 -11.50 -8.93
C PRO A 53 3.10 -10.59 -9.07
N MET A 54 2.76 -9.89 -7.99
CA MET A 54 1.63 -8.95 -7.98
C MET A 54 2.05 -7.63 -7.36
N TYR A 55 1.41 -6.54 -7.75
CA TYR A 55 1.49 -5.26 -7.06
C TYR A 55 0.10 -4.86 -6.56
N GLY A 56 0.06 -4.32 -5.34
CA GLY A 56 -1.19 -4.03 -4.64
C GLY A 56 -1.24 -2.59 -4.16
N GLY A 57 -2.42 -2.00 -4.28
CA GLY A 57 -2.82 -0.74 -3.69
C GLY A 57 -3.76 -0.93 -2.49
N ILE A 58 -4.56 0.09 -2.20
CA ILE A 58 -5.56 0.03 -1.12
C ILE A 58 -6.79 -0.79 -1.54
N TRP A 59 -7.08 -0.82 -2.84
CA TRP A 59 -8.36 -1.28 -3.42
C TRP A 59 -8.20 -2.40 -4.42
N ILE A 60 -7.06 -2.44 -5.10
CA ILE A 60 -6.84 -3.31 -6.24
C ILE A 60 -5.49 -3.98 -6.05
N MET A 61 -5.44 -5.27 -6.37
CA MET A 61 -4.20 -6.03 -6.52
C MET A 61 -4.12 -6.55 -7.94
N CYS A 62 -3.03 -6.23 -8.64
CA CYS A 62 -2.81 -6.55 -10.03
C CYS A 62 -1.59 -7.45 -10.22
N VAL A 63 -1.58 -8.21 -11.31
CA VAL A 63 -0.43 -8.99 -11.73
C VAL A 63 0.67 -8.06 -12.24
N SER A 64 1.90 -8.26 -11.76
CA SER A 64 3.08 -7.49 -12.16
C SER A 64 3.76 -8.13 -13.38
N LEU A 65 3.02 -8.26 -14.48
CA LEU A 65 3.49 -8.82 -15.75
C LEU A 65 3.02 -7.94 -16.91
N THR A 66 3.80 -7.90 -17.99
CA THR A 66 3.44 -7.21 -19.24
C THR A 66 2.33 -7.94 -19.99
N GLU A 67 1.64 -7.24 -20.88
CA GLU A 67 0.58 -7.84 -21.71
C GLU A 67 1.12 -8.96 -22.61
N GLU A 68 2.35 -8.80 -23.10
CA GLU A 68 3.06 -9.78 -23.91
C GLU A 68 3.33 -11.06 -23.11
N GLU A 69 3.80 -10.92 -21.88
CA GLU A 69 4.05 -12.03 -20.94
C GLU A 69 2.77 -12.76 -20.57
N ILE A 70 1.70 -12.01 -20.27
CA ILE A 70 0.37 -12.58 -20.00
C ILE A 70 -0.14 -13.33 -21.23
N ARG A 71 0.06 -12.80 -22.44
CA ARG A 71 -0.34 -13.46 -23.69
C ARG A 71 0.43 -14.76 -23.92
N LEU A 72 1.73 -14.79 -23.57
CA LEU A 72 2.55 -16.00 -23.63
C LEU A 72 2.07 -17.04 -22.61
N LEU A 73 1.79 -16.62 -21.38
CA LEU A 73 1.25 -17.50 -20.34
C LEU A 73 -0.17 -17.99 -20.67
N GLY A 74 -0.94 -17.23 -21.46
CA GLY A 74 -2.23 -17.67 -21.98
C GLY A 74 -2.15 -18.98 -22.78
N GLN A 75 -1.01 -19.27 -23.43
CA GLN A 75 -0.80 -20.53 -24.16
C GLN A 75 -0.74 -21.76 -23.24
N VAL A 76 -0.40 -21.57 -21.97
CA VAL A 76 -0.35 -22.63 -20.95
C VAL A 76 -1.56 -22.63 -20.01
N GLY A 77 -2.62 -21.88 -20.37
CA GLY A 77 -3.87 -21.86 -19.62
C GLY A 77 -3.93 -20.84 -18.47
N PHE A 78 -3.05 -19.84 -18.48
CA PHE A 78 -3.14 -18.71 -17.53
C PHE A 78 -4.39 -17.87 -17.80
N PRO A 79 -5.21 -17.55 -16.78
CA PRO A 79 -6.40 -16.74 -16.97
C PRO A 79 -6.05 -15.27 -17.24
N GLN A 80 -6.81 -14.62 -18.12
CA GLN A 80 -6.55 -13.22 -18.52
C GLN A 80 -6.96 -12.16 -17.47
N GLY A 81 -7.39 -12.57 -16.28
CA GLY A 81 -7.75 -11.65 -15.20
C GLY A 81 -6.49 -10.95 -14.68
N ARG A 82 -6.43 -9.62 -14.85
CA ARG A 82 -5.23 -8.82 -14.55
C ARG A 82 -5.20 -8.25 -13.15
N CYS A 83 -6.37 -7.99 -12.57
CA CYS A 83 -6.51 -7.31 -11.29
C CYS A 83 -7.74 -7.79 -10.52
N ILE A 84 -7.61 -7.89 -9.20
CA ILE A 84 -8.66 -8.24 -8.25
C ILE A 84 -8.99 -6.99 -7.44
N ASN A 85 -10.28 -6.69 -7.30
CA ASN A 85 -10.76 -5.58 -6.47
C ASN A 85 -11.25 -6.12 -5.12
N TYR A 86 -10.68 -5.63 -4.03
CA TYR A 86 -11.08 -6.00 -2.67
C TYR A 86 -12.50 -5.56 -2.29
N LEU A 87 -13.13 -4.70 -3.09
CA LEU A 87 -14.51 -4.21 -2.87
C LEU A 87 -15.58 -5.17 -3.41
N THR A 88 -15.19 -6.19 -4.18
CA THR A 88 -16.11 -7.20 -4.73
C THR A 88 -15.77 -8.57 -4.13
N PRO A 89 -16.21 -8.84 -2.89
CA PRO A 89 -16.00 -10.12 -2.21
C PRO A 89 -16.78 -11.28 -2.86
N ASP A 90 -16.22 -12.49 -2.79
CA ASP A 90 -16.84 -13.77 -3.19
C ASP A 90 -17.40 -14.46 -1.91
N GLU A 91 -18.69 -14.80 -1.93
CA GLU A 91 -19.64 -14.66 -0.80
C GLU A 91 -19.41 -15.38 0.56
N VAL A 92 -18.36 -16.19 0.79
CA VAL A 92 -18.46 -17.23 1.85
C VAL A 92 -17.61 -17.03 3.12
N HIS A 93 -16.60 -16.15 3.18
CA HIS A 93 -15.80 -15.92 4.41
C HIS A 93 -15.47 -14.46 4.74
N GLU A 94 -16.13 -13.49 4.08
CA GLU A 94 -15.65 -12.10 4.03
C GLU A 94 -16.34 -11.10 4.97
N GLU A 95 -17.48 -11.38 5.61
CA GLU A 95 -18.28 -10.32 6.23
C GLU A 95 -17.61 -9.56 7.39
N ILE A 96 -16.97 -10.25 8.36
CA ILE A 96 -16.35 -9.58 9.53
C ILE A 96 -15.06 -8.86 9.13
N ARG A 97 -14.26 -9.47 8.26
CA ARG A 97 -12.99 -8.92 7.79
C ARG A 97 -13.21 -7.76 6.83
N ALA A 98 -14.16 -7.88 5.90
CA ALA A 98 -14.59 -6.78 5.03
C ALA A 98 -15.17 -5.63 5.84
N ALA A 99 -16.00 -5.89 6.86
CA ALA A 99 -16.52 -4.84 7.72
C ALA A 99 -15.41 -4.09 8.50
N TRP A 100 -14.42 -4.81 9.04
CA TRP A 100 -13.28 -4.18 9.72
C TRP A 100 -12.38 -3.42 8.74
N GLN A 101 -12.06 -4.00 7.58
CA GLN A 101 -11.25 -3.38 6.54
C GLN A 101 -11.92 -2.11 6.00
N ASN A 102 -13.24 -2.14 5.77
CA ASN A 102 -14.04 -0.99 5.34
C ASN A 102 -13.99 0.15 6.37
N ARG A 103 -14.11 -0.16 7.67
CA ARG A 103 -14.01 0.85 8.75
C ARG A 103 -12.62 1.49 8.79
N MET A 104 -11.57 0.68 8.70
CA MET A 104 -10.18 1.14 8.73
C MET A 104 -9.82 1.97 7.49
N GLN A 105 -10.34 1.58 6.32
CA GLN A 105 -10.19 2.33 5.06
C GLN A 105 -10.91 3.67 5.14
N ASN A 106 -12.17 3.71 5.58
CA ASN A 106 -12.93 4.95 5.68
C ASN A 106 -12.24 5.96 6.61
N LEU A 107 -11.64 5.48 7.71
CA LEU A 107 -10.85 6.31 8.62
C LEU A 107 -9.59 6.87 7.94
N SER A 108 -8.84 6.02 7.23
CA SER A 108 -7.62 6.40 6.50
C SER A 108 -7.88 7.41 5.37
N ILE A 109 -8.96 7.23 4.61
CA ILE A 109 -9.37 8.13 3.52
C ILE A 109 -9.78 9.48 4.08
N SER A 110 -10.63 9.49 5.11
CA SER A 110 -11.09 10.73 5.75
C SER A 110 -9.91 11.52 6.30
N CYS A 111 -8.96 10.84 6.95
CA CYS A 111 -7.75 11.47 7.48
C CYS A 111 -6.89 12.10 6.37
N SER A 112 -6.73 11.38 5.25
CA SER A 112 -6.00 11.89 4.07
C SER A 112 -6.69 13.12 3.45
N LEU A 113 -8.02 13.10 3.35
CA LEU A 113 -8.79 14.25 2.85
C LEU A 113 -8.65 15.47 3.74
N VAL A 114 -8.74 15.29 5.06
CA VAL A 114 -8.50 16.36 6.03
C VAL A 114 -7.08 16.91 5.91
N CYS A 115 -6.06 16.07 5.75
CA CYS A 115 -4.68 16.51 5.51
C CYS A 115 -4.58 17.41 4.27
N LEU A 116 -5.21 17.01 3.15
CA LEU A 116 -5.18 17.79 1.91
C LEU A 116 -5.86 19.16 2.09
N ILE A 117 -6.98 19.21 2.81
CA ILE A 117 -7.67 20.46 3.12
C ILE A 117 -6.80 21.36 4.00
N ILE A 118 -6.19 20.81 5.05
CA ILE A 118 -5.29 21.57 5.94
C ILE A 118 -4.08 22.12 5.15
N LEU A 119 -3.44 21.31 4.31
CA LEU A 119 -2.30 21.75 3.50
C LEU A 119 -2.72 22.82 2.49
N GLY A 120 -3.82 22.63 1.77
CA GLY A 120 -4.33 23.61 0.81
C GLY A 120 -4.65 24.95 1.46
N THR A 121 -5.32 24.93 2.60
CA THR A 121 -5.65 26.16 3.36
C THR A 121 -4.41 26.79 3.99
N ALA A 122 -3.44 26.00 4.45
CA ALA A 122 -2.17 26.49 5.00
C ALA A 122 -1.34 27.26 3.96
N VAL A 123 -1.35 26.83 2.70
CA VAL A 123 -0.68 27.54 1.59
C VAL A 123 -1.31 28.91 1.38
N LEU A 124 -2.64 28.99 1.32
CA LEU A 124 -3.35 30.26 1.14
C LEU A 124 -3.08 31.22 2.31
N ILE A 125 -3.26 30.77 3.54
CA ILE A 125 -3.03 31.57 4.75
C ILE A 125 -1.56 31.97 4.86
N GLY A 126 -0.63 31.06 4.55
CA GLY A 126 0.81 31.32 4.58
C GLY A 126 1.21 32.37 3.57
N PHE A 127 0.68 32.31 2.35
CA PHE A 127 0.90 33.32 1.32
C PHE A 127 0.43 34.70 1.77
N PHE A 128 -0.82 34.80 2.28
CA PHE A 128 -1.32 36.06 2.83
C PHE A 128 -0.51 36.57 4.03
N GLY A 129 -0.09 35.67 4.91
CA GLY A 129 0.73 35.98 6.09
C GLY A 129 2.08 36.58 5.73
N LEU A 130 2.72 36.07 4.67
CA LEU A 130 3.96 36.64 4.13
C LEU A 130 3.70 38.00 3.46
N CYS A 131 2.72 38.10 2.57
CA CYS A 131 2.43 39.33 1.83
C CYS A 131 2.04 40.51 2.73
N ARG A 132 1.34 40.25 3.85
CA ARG A 132 0.90 41.28 4.79
C ARG A 132 1.79 41.40 6.02
N HIS A 133 2.91 40.68 6.07
CA HIS A 133 3.79 40.56 7.23
C HIS A 133 3.04 40.28 8.55
N GLN A 134 1.96 39.49 8.49
CA GLN A 134 1.11 39.23 9.65
C GLN A 134 1.64 38.02 10.42
N ILE A 135 2.34 38.28 11.54
CA ILE A 135 2.99 37.25 12.38
C ILE A 135 2.00 36.16 12.81
N SER A 136 0.77 36.52 13.19
CA SER A 136 -0.25 35.57 13.62
C SER A 136 -0.65 34.59 12.51
N ALA A 137 -0.70 35.03 11.25
CA ALA A 137 -1.03 34.16 10.11
C ALA A 137 0.12 33.17 9.82
N VAL A 138 1.36 33.63 9.87
CA VAL A 138 2.57 32.81 9.70
C VAL A 138 2.67 31.72 10.77
N LEU A 139 2.37 32.05 12.03
CA LEU A 139 2.35 31.08 13.13
C LEU A 139 1.23 30.05 12.96
N VAL A 140 0.02 30.47 12.58
CA VAL A 140 -1.11 29.56 12.31
C VAL A 140 -0.76 28.59 11.19
N THR A 141 -0.14 29.05 10.10
CA THR A 141 0.34 28.18 9.03
C THR A 141 1.30 27.11 9.55
N GLY A 142 2.25 27.46 10.43
CA GLY A 142 3.15 26.49 11.06
C GLY A 142 2.41 25.42 11.88
N VAL A 143 1.37 25.80 12.64
CA VAL A 143 0.52 24.86 13.39
C VAL A 143 -0.28 23.97 12.44
N MET A 144 -0.81 24.53 11.34
CA MET A 144 -1.55 23.75 10.34
C MET A 144 -0.68 22.68 9.69
N TYR A 145 0.59 22.99 9.34
CA TYR A 145 1.53 21.97 8.86
C TYR A 145 1.82 20.87 9.89
N LEU A 146 1.87 21.23 11.19
CA LEU A 146 2.05 20.24 12.26
C LEU A 146 0.82 19.32 12.38
N LEU A 147 -0.38 19.88 12.32
CA LEU A 147 -1.63 19.11 12.33
C LEU A 147 -1.73 18.19 11.11
N ALA A 148 -1.37 18.67 9.92
CA ALA A 148 -1.32 17.83 8.73
C ALA A 148 -0.32 16.66 8.90
N ALA A 149 0.86 16.92 9.49
CA ALA A 149 1.86 15.88 9.74
C ALA A 149 1.35 14.82 10.73
N THR A 150 0.63 15.20 11.80
CA THR A 150 0.10 14.23 12.77
C THR A 150 -1.01 13.36 12.19
N PHE A 151 -1.92 13.94 11.40
CA PHE A 151 -2.94 13.18 10.68
C PHE A 151 -2.33 12.23 9.64
N ALA A 152 -1.31 12.68 8.89
CA ALA A 152 -0.60 11.84 7.94
C ALA A 152 0.15 10.69 8.64
N LEU A 153 0.80 10.96 9.78
CA LEU A 153 1.42 9.93 10.63
C LEU A 153 0.41 8.89 11.11
N PHE A 154 -0.74 9.33 11.59
CA PHE A 154 -1.80 8.44 12.05
C PHE A 154 -2.29 7.53 10.90
N THR A 155 -2.46 8.10 9.71
CA THR A 155 -2.83 7.37 8.49
C THR A 155 -1.80 6.30 8.13
N LEU A 156 -0.52 6.67 8.06
CA LEU A 156 0.58 5.74 7.77
C LEU A 156 0.70 4.64 8.82
N THR A 157 0.50 4.99 10.08
CA THR A 157 0.55 4.05 11.21
C THR A 157 -0.59 3.04 11.14
N ILE A 158 -1.82 3.48 10.85
CA ILE A 158 -2.98 2.63 10.57
C ILE A 158 -2.68 1.64 9.44
N ILE A 159 -2.12 2.12 8.34
CA ILE A 159 -1.75 1.29 7.19
C ILE A 159 -0.68 0.28 7.58
N HIS A 160 0.33 0.71 8.33
CA HIS A 160 1.41 -0.15 8.81
C HIS A 160 0.90 -1.25 9.75
N PHE A 161 0.02 -0.92 10.70
CA PHE A 161 -0.57 -1.89 11.61
C PHE A 161 -1.53 -2.85 10.90
N LYS A 162 -2.34 -2.38 9.94
CA LYS A 162 -3.14 -3.24 9.07
C LYS A 162 -2.26 -4.30 8.41
N ARG A 163 -1.09 -3.89 7.88
CA ARG A 163 -0.11 -4.80 7.26
C ARG A 163 0.55 -5.75 8.26
N ALA A 164 0.87 -5.27 9.46
CA ALA A 164 1.47 -6.10 10.50
C ALA A 164 0.51 -7.20 11.01
N GLN A 165 -0.77 -6.86 11.17
CA GLN A 165 -1.79 -7.84 11.52
C GLN A 165 -2.05 -8.83 10.39
N ASP A 166 -2.02 -8.41 9.13
CA ASP A 166 -2.20 -9.34 8.01
C ASP A 166 -1.08 -10.38 7.93
N ARG A 167 0.15 -9.97 8.22
CA ARG A 167 1.30 -10.87 8.33
C ARG A 167 1.24 -11.80 9.56
N GLY A 168 0.65 -11.34 10.66
CA GLY A 168 0.60 -12.06 11.94
C GLY A 168 -0.53 -13.07 12.05
N THR A 169 -1.71 -12.74 11.53
CA THR A 169 -2.87 -13.66 11.48
C THR A 169 -2.74 -14.55 10.26
N ARG A 170 -1.94 -15.62 10.38
CA ARG A 170 -1.91 -16.76 9.46
C ARG A 170 -3.26 -17.49 9.52
N LEU A 171 -4.30 -16.84 9.00
CA LEU A 171 -5.65 -17.36 9.03
C LEU A 171 -5.72 -18.60 8.14
N PRO A 172 -6.41 -19.67 8.59
CA PRO A 172 -6.40 -20.92 7.85
C PRO A 172 -6.95 -20.86 6.43
N ASP A 173 -7.81 -19.89 6.11
CA ASP A 173 -8.40 -19.69 4.78
C ASP A 173 -8.33 -18.21 4.38
N GLY A 174 -7.12 -17.63 4.39
CA GLY A 174 -6.91 -16.28 3.88
C GLY A 174 -6.89 -16.24 2.34
N PRO A 175 -7.25 -15.11 1.70
CA PRO A 175 -7.13 -14.95 0.26
C PRO A 175 -5.69 -15.26 -0.19
N GLU A 176 -5.56 -16.14 -1.18
CA GLU A 176 -4.27 -16.61 -1.65
C GLU A 176 -3.61 -15.58 -2.59
N ASP A 177 -3.36 -14.36 -2.10
CA ASP A 177 -2.75 -13.28 -2.90
C ASP A 177 -1.49 -13.74 -3.66
N GLY A 178 -1.40 -13.48 -4.96
CA GLY A 178 -0.30 -14.00 -5.81
C GLY A 178 -0.47 -15.44 -6.30
N VAL A 179 -1.61 -16.09 -5.99
CA VAL A 179 -1.98 -17.41 -6.53
C VAL A 179 -3.19 -17.26 -7.44
N ILE A 180 -3.11 -17.89 -8.62
CA ILE A 180 -4.16 -17.86 -9.62
C ILE A 180 -4.50 -19.28 -10.05
N GLY A 181 -5.78 -19.65 -10.06
CA GLY A 181 -6.27 -20.92 -10.64
C GLY A 181 -6.78 -21.96 -9.63
N GLY A 182 -6.45 -21.83 -8.34
CA GLY A 182 -7.00 -22.68 -7.28
C GLY A 182 -6.10 -22.76 -6.04
N PRO A 183 -6.57 -23.43 -4.97
CA PRO A 183 -5.90 -23.46 -3.67
C PRO A 183 -4.53 -24.13 -3.72
N VAL A 184 -3.56 -23.58 -2.96
CA VAL A 184 -2.21 -24.15 -2.80
C VAL A 184 -1.93 -24.59 -1.37
N PRO A 185 -1.06 -25.61 -1.19
CA PRO A 185 -0.69 -26.05 0.15
C PRO A 185 0.08 -24.95 0.92
N ARG A 186 -0.15 -24.89 2.23
CA ARG A 186 0.33 -23.80 3.12
C ARG A 186 1.84 -23.60 3.14
N ASN A 187 2.60 -24.66 2.87
CA ASN A 187 4.05 -24.60 2.78
C ASN A 187 4.53 -23.76 1.58
N VAL A 188 3.78 -23.76 0.47
CA VAL A 188 4.01 -22.87 -0.68
C VAL A 188 3.71 -21.43 -0.28
N LEU A 189 2.59 -21.19 0.40
CA LEU A 189 2.20 -19.85 0.87
C LEU A 189 3.23 -19.20 1.82
N LYS A 190 3.99 -20.01 2.59
CA LYS A 190 5.07 -19.51 3.44
C LYS A 190 6.25 -18.92 2.67
N ALA A 191 6.43 -19.29 1.40
CA ALA A 191 7.48 -18.76 0.55
C ALA A 191 7.13 -17.40 -0.07
N ARG A 192 5.92 -16.87 0.21
CA ARG A 192 5.49 -15.54 -0.26
C ARG A 192 6.27 -14.44 0.47
N ARG A 193 6.82 -13.49 -0.28
CA ARG A 193 7.48 -12.29 0.23
C ARG A 193 6.65 -11.05 -0.12
N PHE A 194 6.41 -10.21 0.90
CA PHE A 194 5.75 -8.92 0.74
C PHE A 194 6.78 -7.81 0.91
N THR A 195 6.96 -7.01 -0.14
CA THR A 195 7.86 -5.85 -0.15
C THR A 195 7.07 -4.56 -0.23
N SER A 196 7.57 -3.50 0.39
CA SER A 196 6.97 -2.16 0.29
C SER A 196 7.35 -1.52 -1.04
N SER A 197 6.39 -0.87 -1.69
CA SER A 197 6.62 -0.14 -2.94
C SER A 197 6.67 1.39 -2.70
N TRP A 198 7.09 2.16 -3.71
CA TRP A 198 7.53 3.56 -3.56
C TRP A 198 6.49 4.51 -2.96
N SER A 199 5.19 4.24 -3.14
CA SER A 199 4.15 5.12 -2.59
C SER A 199 4.17 5.18 -1.06
N MET A 200 4.65 4.13 -0.39
CA MET A 200 4.77 4.14 1.06
C MET A 200 5.92 5.06 1.51
N ASP A 201 7.04 5.02 0.80
CA ASP A 201 8.22 5.83 1.10
C ASP A 201 7.93 7.33 0.86
N PHE A 202 7.18 7.65 -0.19
CA PHE A 202 6.68 9.02 -0.41
C PHE A 202 5.77 9.51 0.72
N GLY A 203 4.98 8.62 1.33
CA GLY A 203 4.15 8.95 2.49
C GLY A 203 4.99 9.40 3.69
N TRP A 204 6.02 8.62 4.03
CA TRP A 204 6.97 8.98 5.09
C TRP A 204 7.72 10.28 4.76
N GLY A 205 8.17 10.42 3.51
CA GLY A 205 8.80 11.65 3.03
C GLY A 205 7.90 12.88 3.18
N GLY A 206 6.62 12.76 2.84
CA GLY A 206 5.63 13.83 2.99
C GLY A 206 5.41 14.26 4.44
N VAL A 207 5.35 13.29 5.38
CA VAL A 207 5.30 13.58 6.82
C VAL A 207 6.52 14.35 7.29
N THR A 208 7.73 13.87 6.95
CA THR A 208 8.98 14.52 7.35
C THR A 208 9.05 15.94 6.80
N LEU A 209 8.67 16.13 5.53
CA LEU A 209 8.62 17.45 4.91
C LEU A 209 7.63 18.39 5.61
N CYS A 210 6.43 17.92 5.96
CA CYS A 210 5.45 18.73 6.69
C CYS A 210 5.96 19.12 8.09
N ALA A 211 6.63 18.21 8.80
CA ALA A 211 7.22 18.50 10.09
C ALA A 211 8.35 19.55 9.98
N LEU A 212 9.24 19.40 9.00
CA LEU A 212 10.31 20.38 8.74
C LEU A 212 9.73 21.75 8.33
N ALA A 213 8.72 21.75 7.47
CA ALA A 213 8.01 22.97 7.08
C ALA A 213 7.38 23.66 8.31
N SER A 214 6.73 22.91 9.20
CA SER A 214 6.17 23.45 10.44
C SER A 214 7.23 24.15 11.29
N VAL A 215 8.38 23.50 11.51
CA VAL A 215 9.50 24.09 12.25
C VAL A 215 9.99 25.37 11.56
N ALA A 216 10.17 25.34 10.23
CA ALA A 216 10.59 26.51 9.47
C ALA A 216 9.60 27.69 9.59
N TRP A 217 8.29 27.44 9.48
CA TRP A 217 7.25 28.46 9.64
C TRP A 217 7.21 29.04 11.05
N ILE A 218 7.36 28.20 12.08
CA ILE A 218 7.42 28.65 13.47
C ILE A 218 8.67 29.51 13.71
N LEU A 219 9.84 29.08 13.22
CA LEU A 219 11.08 29.87 13.31
C LEU A 219 10.95 31.20 12.56
N LEU A 220 10.35 31.20 11.36
CA LEU A 220 10.10 32.41 10.59
C LEU A 220 9.21 33.38 11.37
N SER A 221 8.14 32.89 12.02
CA SER A 221 7.28 33.74 12.86
C SER A 221 8.04 34.39 14.03
N LYS A 222 9.04 33.69 14.58
CA LYS A 222 9.91 34.23 15.64
C LYS A 222 10.86 35.29 15.09
N ILE A 223 11.51 35.03 13.95
CA ILE A 223 12.42 36.00 13.29
C ILE A 223 11.65 37.27 12.93
N MET A 224 10.45 37.15 12.34
CA MET A 224 9.57 38.28 12.03
C MET A 224 9.12 39.06 13.27
N ARG A 225 9.14 38.46 14.46
CA ARG A 225 8.87 39.16 15.72
C ARG A 225 10.09 39.92 16.24
N PHE A 226 11.30 39.40 16.03
CA PHE A 226 12.54 40.04 16.49
C PHE A 226 13.07 41.13 15.54
N SER A 227 12.89 40.96 14.22
CA SER A 227 13.29 41.94 13.21
C SER A 227 12.67 43.35 13.39
N PRO A 228 11.38 43.52 13.71
CA PRO A 228 10.82 44.85 13.97
C PRO A 228 11.32 45.45 15.29
N ILE A 229 11.72 44.63 16.27
CA ILE A 229 12.27 45.12 17.54
C ILE A 229 13.72 45.59 17.33
N ALA A 230 14.52 44.88 16.55
CA ALA A 230 15.87 45.30 16.17
C ALA A 230 15.86 46.62 15.36
N ALA A 231 14.87 46.82 14.49
CA ALA A 231 14.69 48.07 13.74
C ALA A 231 14.15 49.25 14.56
N MET A 232 13.60 49.01 15.76
CA MET A 232 13.12 50.05 16.68
C MET A 232 14.16 50.45 17.75
N ILE A 233 15.24 49.69 17.89
CA ILE A 233 16.31 49.92 18.88
C ILE A 233 17.58 50.51 18.24
N ALA A 234 17.71 50.46 16.91
CA ALA A 234 18.75 51.16 16.14
C ALA A 234 18.29 52.57 15.75
#